data_AF-A0A7J3IFJ6-F1
#
_entry.id   AF-A0A7J3IFJ6-F1
#
_cell.length_a   1.000
_cell.length_b   1.000
_cell.length_c   1.000
_cell.angle_alpha   90.00
_cell.angle_beta   90.00
_cell.angle_gamma   90.00
#
_symmetry.space_group_name_H-M   'P 1'
#
loop_
_entity.id
_entity.type
_entity.pdbx_description
1 polymer ?
#
loop_
_entity_poly.entity_id
_entity_poly.type
_entity_poly.pdbx_seq_one_letter_code
_entity_poly.pdbx_strand_id
1 'polypeptide(L)' 'MEPEYVRIFDTTLRDGEQTPGVSLTPEEKLEIAFQLDKLGVDVIEAGFPSASKGEERAVKEIANAGLRAQV' A
#
# COMPACT_ATOMS: atom_id res chain seq x y z
N MET A 1 6.72 26.99 -14.04
CA MET A 1 6.64 27.07 -12.57
C MET A 1 6.58 25.65 -12.08
N GLU A 2 7.43 25.29 -11.12
CA GLU A 2 7.34 23.98 -10.48
C GLU A 2 6.04 23.91 -9.65
N PRO A 3 5.43 22.71 -9.53
CA PRO A 3 4.22 22.57 -8.73
C PRO A 3 4.52 22.89 -7.25
N GLU A 4 3.59 23.59 -6.62
CA GLU A 4 3.66 23.94 -5.19
C GLU A 4 3.68 22.70 -4.29
N TYR A 5 3.13 21.58 -4.78
CA TYR A 5 3.11 20.29 -4.10
C TYR A 5 3.23 19.12 -5.08
N VAL A 6 4.07 18.13 -4.73
CA VAL A 6 4.22 16.88 -5.47
C VAL A 6 3.53 15.78 -4.66
N ARG A 7 2.55 15.12 -5.29
CA ARG A 7 1.86 13.98 -4.68
C ARG A 7 2.72 12.72 -4.83
N ILE A 8 2.84 11.95 -3.76
CA ILE A 8 3.57 10.68 -3.73
C ILE A 8 2.57 9.53 -3.85
N PHE A 9 2.71 8.77 -4.93
CA PHE A 9 2.03 7.50 -5.14
C PHE A 9 3.02 6.37 -4.88
N ASP A 10 2.81 5.63 -3.79
CA ASP A 10 3.73 4.58 -3.36
C ASP A 10 3.22 3.18 -3.79
N THR A 11 4.09 2.41 -4.43
CA THR A 11 3.77 1.08 -4.99
C THR A 11 4.42 -0.09 -4.23
N THR A 12 4.96 0.16 -3.03
CA THR A 12 5.68 -0.86 -2.24
C THR A 12 4.84 -2.12 -2.01
N LEU A 13 3.53 -1.98 -1.75
CA LEU A 13 2.64 -3.11 -1.43
C LEU A 13 2.13 -3.90 -2.64
N ARG A 14 2.31 -3.38 -3.86
CA ARG A 14 1.95 -4.06 -5.11
C ARG A 14 3.17 -4.47 -5.90
N ASP A 15 3.94 -3.50 -6.39
CA ASP A 15 5.09 -3.76 -7.26
C ASP A 15 6.29 -4.26 -6.45
N GLY A 16 6.45 -3.76 -5.22
CA GLY A 16 7.49 -4.23 -4.31
C GLY A 16 7.36 -5.73 -4.01
N GLU A 17 6.13 -6.22 -3.80
CA GLU A 17 5.88 -7.65 -3.61
C GLU A 17 6.14 -8.51 -4.85
N GLN A 18 6.01 -7.96 -6.06
CA GLN A 18 6.33 -8.70 -7.29
C GLN A 18 7.84 -8.92 -7.50
N THR A 19 8.68 -8.34 -6.63
CA THR A 19 10.12 -8.58 -6.63
C THR A 19 10.41 -10.06 -6.30
N PRO A 20 11.23 -10.76 -7.10
CA PRO A 20 11.60 -12.14 -6.81
C PRO A 20 12.15 -12.33 -5.39
N GLY A 21 11.55 -13.25 -4.64
CA GLY A 21 11.94 -13.54 -3.25
C GLY A 21 11.26 -12.67 -2.19
N VAL A 22 10.37 -11.75 -2.59
CA VAL A 22 9.49 -11.03 -1.68
C VAL A 22 8.12 -11.71 -1.65
N SER A 23 7.58 -11.90 -0.46
CA SER A 23 6.23 -12.40 -0.23
C SER A 23 5.76 -11.78 1.06
N LEU A 24 4.74 -10.93 1.01
CA LEU A 24 4.21 -10.24 2.18
C LEU A 24 2.93 -10.93 2.64
N THR A 25 2.85 -11.23 3.92
CA THR A 25 1.59 -11.63 4.56
C THR A 25 0.64 -10.42 4.64
N PRO A 26 -0.70 -10.63 4.71
CA PRO A 26 -1.65 -9.53 4.92
C PRO A 26 -1.28 -8.64 6.13
N GLU A 27 -0.81 -9.26 7.20
CA GLU A 27 -0.39 -8.58 8.43
C GLU A 27 0.87 -7.72 8.21
N GLU A 28 1.86 -8.21 7.45
CA GLU A 28 3.04 -7.41 7.07
C GLU A 28 2.68 -6.26 6.14
N LYS A 29 1.75 -6.47 5.18
CA LYS A 29 1.27 -5.40 4.31
C LYS A 29 0.57 -4.30 5.10
N LEU A 30 -0.25 -4.67 6.09
CA LEU A 30 -0.94 -3.71 6.95
C LEU A 30 0.06 -2.88 7.78
N GLU A 31 1.08 -3.52 8.36
CA GLU A 31 2.14 -2.82 9.10
C GLU A 31 2.88 -1.82 8.20
N ILE A 32 3.29 -2.26 6.99
CA ILE A 32 3.95 -1.37 6.03
C ILE A 32 3.03 -0.22 5.62
N ALA A 33 1.73 -0.46 5.43
CA ALA A 33 0.76 0.59 5.09
C ALA A 33 0.69 1.68 6.18
N PHE A 34 0.74 1.31 7.47
CA PHE A 34 0.84 2.29 8.56
C PHE A 34 2.15 3.07 8.54
N GLN A 35 3.27 2.43 8.19
CA GLN A 35 4.56 3.14 8.05
C GLN A 35 4.55 4.12 6.87
N LEU A 36 3.95 3.75 5.74
CA LEU A 36 3.77 4.62 4.57
C LEU A 36 2.86 5.81 4.90
N ASP A 37 1.75 5.59 5.60
CA ASP A 37 0.88 6.67 6.07
C ASP A 37 1.61 7.62 7.02
N LYS A 38 2.40 7.08 7.95
CA LYS A 38 3.22 7.86 8.88
C LYS A 38 4.28 8.69 8.16
N LEU A 39 4.88 8.14 7.11
CA LEU A 39 5.84 8.82 6.23
C LEU A 39 5.18 10.01 5.51
N GLY A 40 3.88 9.93 5.26
CA GLY A 40 3.08 11.01 4.65
C GLY A 40 2.93 10.89 3.15
N VAL A 41 2.88 9.65 2.62
CA VAL A 41 2.53 9.44 1.21
C VAL A 41 1.05 9.78 0.96
N ASP A 42 0.73 10.26 -0.24
CA ASP A 42 -0.64 10.64 -0.59
C ASP A 42 -1.52 9.44 -0.94
N VAL A 43 -0.92 8.46 -1.62
CA VAL A 43 -1.62 7.29 -2.16
C VAL A 43 -0.78 6.04 -1.94
N ILE A 44 -1.40 4.98 -1.46
CA ILE A 44 -0.79 3.66 -1.28
C ILE A 44 -1.48 2.68 -2.24
N GLU A 45 -0.71 2.09 -3.15
CA GLU A 45 -1.21 1.00 -3.98
C GLU A 45 -1.14 -0.33 -3.21
N ALA A 46 -2.23 -0.66 -2.51
CA ALA A 46 -2.25 -1.72 -1.49
C ALA A 46 -2.08 -3.17 -1.98
N GLY A 47 -2.12 -3.43 -3.29
CA GLY A 47 -1.96 -4.77 -3.86
C GLY A 47 -2.85 -5.02 -5.08
N PHE A 48 -3.08 -6.29 -5.41
CA PHE A 48 -3.94 -6.68 -6.54
C PHE A 48 -5.06 -7.64 -6.08
N PRO A 49 -6.24 -7.13 -5.66
CA PRO A 49 -7.31 -7.94 -5.05
C PRO A 49 -7.73 -9.16 -5.87
N SER A 50 -7.65 -9.07 -7.20
CA SER A 50 -8.02 -10.13 -8.12
C SER A 50 -7.01 -11.29 -8.19
N ALA A 51 -5.81 -11.14 -7.63
CA ALA A 51 -4.78 -12.20 -7.69
C ALA A 51 -5.09 -13.38 -6.76
N SER A 52 -5.60 -13.13 -5.55
CA SER A 52 -5.90 -14.20 -4.59
C SER A 52 -6.83 -13.73 -3.47
N LYS A 53 -7.38 -14.68 -2.70
CA LYS A 53 -8.12 -14.37 -1.46
C LYS A 53 -7.27 -13.68 -0.40
N GLY A 54 -5.96 -13.95 -0.38
CA GLY A 54 -5.02 -13.30 0.53
C GLY A 54 -4.86 -11.83 0.19
N GLU A 55 -4.70 -11.53 -1.11
CA GLU A 55 -4.63 -10.16 -1.63
C GLU A 55 -5.94 -9.40 -1.40
N GLU A 56 -7.08 -10.04 -1.68
CA GLU A 56 -8.39 -9.45 -1.42
C GLU A 56 -8.55 -9.09 0.07
N ARG A 57 -8.13 -9.98 0.97
CA ARG A 57 -8.16 -9.72 2.42
C ARG A 57 -7.24 -8.57 2.80
N ALA A 58 -5.99 -8.58 2.35
CA ALA A 58 -5.01 -7.54 2.67
C ALA A 58 -5.48 -6.16 2.23
N VAL A 59 -5.95 -6.02 0.97
CA VAL A 59 -6.44 -4.74 0.46
C VAL A 59 -7.67 -4.25 1.23
N LYS A 60 -8.59 -5.15 1.60
CA LYS A 60 -9.74 -4.79 2.45
C LYS A 60 -9.31 -4.33 3.84
N GLU A 61 -8.36 -5.00 4.46
CA GLU A 61 -7.87 -4.63 5.79
C GLU A 61 -7.21 -3.25 5.77
N ILE A 62 -6.35 -2.99 4.78
CA ILE A 62 -5.67 -1.69 4.61
C ILE A 62 -6.68 -0.57 4.34
N ALA A 63 -7.64 -0.79 3.43
CA ALA A 63 -8.67 0.20 3.11
C ALA A 63 -9.56 0.58 4.32
N ASN A 64 -9.71 -0.33 5.29
CA ASN A 64 -10.49 -0.10 6.51
C ASN A 64 -9.62 0.28 7.73
N ALA A 65 -8.30 0.47 7.56
CA ALA A 65 -7.36 0.71 8.65
C ALA A 65 -7.37 2.15 9.20
N GLY A 66 -8.15 3.05 8.60
CA GLY A 66 -8.24 4.45 9.04
C GLY A 66 -7.00 5.29 8.70
N LEU A 67 -6.31 4.94 7.61
CA LEU A 67 -5.16 5.70 7.10
C LEU A 67 -5.60 7.08 6.57
N ARG A 68 -4.69 8.04 6.60
CA ARG A 68 -4.85 9.37 6.00
C ARG A 68 -4.57 9.31 4.50
N ALA A 69 -3.62 8.49 4.08
CA ALA A 69 -3.33 8.19 2.69
C ALA A 69 -4.55 7.57 1.99
N GLN A 70 -4.72 7.91 0.72
CA GLN A 70 -5.73 7.26 -0.12
C GLN A 70 -5.27 5.83 -0.44
N VAL A 71 -6.19 4.87 -0.33
CA VAL A 71 -5.98 3.45 -0.63
C VAL A 71 -6.96 3.01 -1.72
#